data_AF-A0A377B9X0-F1
#
_entry.id   AF-A0A377B9X0-F1
#
_cell.length_a   1.000
_cell.length_b   1.000
_cell.length_c   1.000
_cell.angle_alpha   90.00
_cell.angle_beta   90.00
_cell.angle_gamma   90.00
#
_symmetry.space_group_name_H-M   'P 1'
#
loop_
_entity.id
_entity.type
_entity.pdbx_description
1 polymer ?
#
loop_
_entity_poly.entity_id
_entity_poly.type
_entity_poly.pdbx_seq_one_letter_code
_entity_poly.pdbx_strand_id
1 'polypeptide(L)'
;MAELQHSDVDWQLHYCSRNPESCAFRDELVQHPQAEKVHLHHSSTGTRLELARLLADIEPGTHVYTCGPEALIEAVRSEAARLDIAADTLHFEQFAIEDKTGDAFTLVLARSGKEFVVPEEMTILQVIENNKAAKVECLCREGVCGTCETAILEGEADHRINILAMKSVPASKVC
;
A
#
# COMPACT_ATOMS: atom_id res chain seq x y z
N MET A 1 13.97 0.98 -10.13
CA MET A 1 14.38 1.59 -11.41
C MET A 1 15.14 0.65 -12.35
N ALA A 2 15.85 -0.38 -11.85
CA ALA A 2 16.53 -1.34 -12.72
C ALA A 2 15.59 -1.98 -13.77
N GLU A 3 14.36 -2.38 -13.43
CA GLU A 3 13.44 -3.01 -14.40
C GLU A 3 13.04 -2.09 -15.56
N LEU A 4 12.82 -0.79 -15.31
CA LEU A 4 12.50 0.18 -16.37
C LEU A 4 13.73 0.53 -17.23
N GLN A 5 14.94 0.50 -16.65
CA GLN A 5 16.18 0.65 -17.40
C GLN A 5 16.46 -0.52 -18.35
N HIS A 6 15.98 -1.73 -18.02
CA HIS A 6 16.18 -2.92 -18.85
C HIS A 6 15.14 -3.05 -19.98
N SER A 7 14.09 -2.22 -19.98
CA SER A 7 12.97 -2.33 -20.93
C SER A 7 12.91 -1.23 -22.00
N ASP A 8 13.84 -0.26 -21.99
CA ASP A 8 13.92 0.85 -22.96
C ASP A 8 12.62 1.66 -23.09
N VAL A 9 11.79 1.66 -22.04
CA VAL A 9 10.52 2.39 -21.97
C VAL A 9 10.79 3.77 -21.39
N ASP A 10 10.16 4.80 -21.97
CA ASP A 10 10.22 6.15 -21.39
C ASP A 10 9.39 6.23 -20.10
N TRP A 11 9.90 6.97 -19.11
CA TRP A 11 9.28 7.06 -17.78
C TRP A 11 9.59 8.38 -17.10
N GLN A 12 8.75 8.78 -16.15
CA GLN A 12 8.99 9.91 -15.25
C GLN A 12 8.60 9.52 -13.82
N LEU A 13 9.33 10.04 -12.84
CA LEU A 13 9.03 9.83 -11.42
C LEU A 13 8.70 11.17 -10.75
N HIS A 14 7.49 11.28 -10.21
CA HIS A 14 7.07 12.42 -9.39
C HIS A 14 7.03 12.01 -7.92
N TYR A 15 8.04 12.41 -7.14
CA TYR A 15 8.15 12.05 -5.72
C TYR A 15 7.70 13.22 -4.85
N CYS A 16 6.60 13.04 -4.12
CA CYS A 16 6.08 14.05 -3.19
C CYS A 16 6.50 13.74 -1.74
N SER A 17 7.04 14.72 -1.02
CA SER A 17 7.35 14.59 0.40
C SER A 17 7.14 15.91 1.16
N ARG A 18 7.08 15.85 2.50
CA ARG A 18 6.89 17.07 3.29
C ARG A 18 8.12 17.96 3.20
N ASN A 19 9.28 17.38 3.53
CA ASN A 19 10.59 18.01 3.58
C ASN A 19 11.60 17.21 2.75
N PRO A 20 12.67 17.85 2.24
CA PRO A 20 13.76 17.13 1.57
C PRO A 20 14.34 15.98 2.39
N GLU A 21 14.48 16.16 3.71
CA GLU A 21 15.02 15.13 4.61
C GLU A 21 14.09 13.93 4.81
N SER A 22 12.79 14.10 4.60
CA SER A 22 11.81 13.01 4.66
C SER A 22 11.68 12.23 3.36
N CYS A 23 12.43 12.63 2.32
CA CYS A 23 12.43 11.97 1.03
C CYS A 23 13.40 10.79 1.07
N ALA A 24 12.88 9.59 1.33
CA ALA A 24 13.69 8.38 1.28
C ALA A 24 14.31 8.21 -0.12
N PHE A 25 15.55 7.71 -0.15
CA PHE A 25 16.35 7.50 -1.37
C PHE A 25 16.68 8.77 -2.16
N ARG A 26 16.58 9.96 -1.55
CA ARG A 26 16.81 11.24 -2.24
C ARG A 26 18.17 11.30 -2.92
N ASP A 27 19.23 10.92 -2.22
CA ASP A 27 20.59 11.08 -2.73
C ASP A 27 20.84 10.13 -3.90
N GLU A 28 20.32 8.91 -3.82
CA GLU A 28 20.34 7.93 -4.91
C GLU A 28 19.53 8.40 -6.12
N LEU A 29 18.36 8.99 -5.90
CA LEU A 29 17.49 9.53 -6.96
C LEU A 29 18.15 10.71 -7.69
N VAL A 30 18.78 11.62 -6.95
CA VAL A 30 19.46 12.80 -7.53
C VAL A 30 20.76 12.42 -8.24
N GLN A 31 21.44 11.36 -7.79
CA GLN A 31 22.66 10.85 -8.42
C GLN A 31 22.39 9.82 -9.55
N HIS A 32 21.11 9.51 -9.81
CA HIS A 32 20.74 8.54 -10.82
C HIS A 32 21.17 8.98 -12.23
N PRO A 33 21.60 8.07 -13.14
CA PRO A 33 22.01 8.44 -14.49
C PRO A 33 20.93 9.13 -15.33
N GLN A 34 19.66 9.00 -14.93
CA GLN A 34 18.48 9.62 -15.55
C GLN A 34 17.76 10.57 -14.58
N ALA A 35 18.50 11.26 -13.72
CA ALA A 35 17.94 12.15 -12.70
C ALA A 35 17.06 13.27 -13.28
N GLU A 36 17.24 13.63 -14.56
CA GLU A 36 16.38 14.57 -15.28
C GLU A 36 14.91 14.12 -15.40
N LYS A 37 14.66 12.81 -15.28
CA LYS A 37 13.32 12.20 -15.28
C LYS A 37 12.70 12.13 -13.88
N VAL A 38 13.40 12.62 -12.85
CA VAL A 38 12.96 12.60 -11.46
C VAL A 38 12.58 14.01 -11.01
N HIS A 39 11.33 14.18 -10.61
CA HIS A 39 10.76 15.44 -10.17
C HIS A 39 10.40 15.36 -8.68
N LEU A 40 11.15 16.06 -7.83
CA LEU A 40 10.92 16.11 -6.40
C LEU A 40 10.02 17.28 -6.02
N HIS A 41 8.94 17.01 -5.29
CA HIS A 41 7.97 18.00 -4.81
C HIS A 41 8.00 18.01 -3.28
N HIS A 42 8.59 19.05 -2.71
CA HIS A 42 8.68 19.24 -1.27
C HIS A 42 7.70 20.31 -0.80
N SER A 43 6.78 19.89 0.07
CA SER A 43 5.70 20.78 0.46
C SER A 43 6.15 21.99 1.28
N SER A 44 7.22 21.83 2.08
CA SER A 44 7.79 22.87 2.94
C SER A 44 8.58 23.94 2.19
N THR A 45 9.04 23.65 0.97
CA THR A 45 9.70 24.63 0.10
C THR A 45 8.70 25.30 -0.87
N GLY A 46 7.40 25.03 -0.72
CA GLY A 46 6.34 25.62 -1.53
C GLY A 46 6.07 24.93 -2.87
N THR A 47 6.84 23.90 -3.22
CA THR A 47 6.59 23.11 -4.45
C THR A 47 5.43 22.13 -4.23
N ARG A 48 4.64 21.90 -5.28
CA ARG A 48 3.51 20.96 -5.30
C ARG A 48 3.45 20.27 -6.66
N LEU A 49 2.94 19.05 -6.65
CA LEU A 49 2.63 18.32 -7.87
C LEU A 49 1.38 18.92 -8.52
N GLU A 50 1.55 19.53 -9.69
CA GLU A 50 0.45 20.05 -10.50
C GLU A 50 -0.17 18.91 -11.34
N LEU A 51 -1.01 18.09 -10.69
CA LEU A 51 -1.61 16.89 -11.29
C LEU A 51 -2.36 17.19 -12.59
N ALA A 52 -3.13 18.29 -12.64
CA ALA A 52 -3.91 18.64 -13.81
C ALA A 52 -3.04 18.88 -15.05
N ARG A 53 -1.88 19.51 -14.86
CA ARG A 53 -0.93 19.73 -15.95
C ARG A 53 -0.22 18.43 -16.31
N LEU A 54 0.26 17.68 -15.31
CA LEU A 54 0.95 16.42 -15.54
C LEU A 54 0.08 15.44 -16.34
N LEU A 55 -1.16 15.26 -15.92
CA LEU A 55 -2.08 14.30 -16.53
C LEU A 55 -2.63 14.78 -17.88
N ALA A 56 -2.67 16.09 -18.15
CA ALA A 56 -3.08 16.61 -19.46
C ALA A 56 -2.02 16.38 -20.55
N ASP A 57 -0.75 16.26 -20.16
CA ASP A 57 0.38 16.12 -21.07
C ASP A 57 0.75 14.65 -21.37
N ILE A 58 0.05 13.65 -20.78
CA ILE A 58 0.38 12.24 -21.00
C ILE A 58 -0.04 11.76 -22.39
N GLU A 59 0.78 10.91 -22.98
CA GLU A 59 0.47 10.30 -24.27
C GLU A 59 -0.58 9.17 -24.12
N PRO A 60 -1.42 8.93 -25.14
CA PRO A 60 -2.34 7.79 -25.13
C PRO A 60 -1.59 6.47 -24.92
N GLY A 61 -2.04 5.68 -23.94
CA GLY A 61 -1.41 4.42 -23.57
C GLY A 61 -0.30 4.54 -22.51
N THR A 62 0.01 5.74 -22.02
CA THR A 62 0.87 5.90 -20.84
C THR A 62 0.17 5.32 -19.61
N HIS A 63 0.90 4.46 -18.88
CA HIS A 63 0.46 3.92 -17.60
C HIS A 63 0.89 4.83 -16.45
N VAL A 64 -0.04 5.11 -15.53
CA VAL A 64 0.21 5.91 -14.33
C VAL A 64 0.16 5.01 -13.10
N TYR A 65 1.30 4.88 -12.42
CA TYR A 65 1.41 4.15 -11.16
C TYR A 65 1.51 5.14 -10.01
N THR A 66 0.58 5.04 -9.05
CA THR A 66 0.53 5.95 -7.90
C THR A 66 0.57 5.14 -6.61
N CYS A 67 1.57 5.45 -5.77
CA CYS A 67 1.68 4.93 -4.41
C CYS A 67 1.77 6.09 -3.43
N GLY A 68 0.95 6.08 -2.37
CA GLY A 68 0.97 7.13 -1.37
C GLY A 68 -0.28 7.23 -0.51
N PRO A 69 -0.44 8.34 0.23
CA PRO A 69 -1.62 8.57 1.07
C PRO A 69 -2.91 8.59 0.25
N GLU A 70 -4.03 8.25 0.88
CA GLU A 70 -5.36 8.25 0.27
C GLU A 70 -5.68 9.55 -0.48
N ALA A 71 -5.34 10.69 0.12
CA ALA A 71 -5.56 12.00 -0.48
C ALA A 71 -4.83 12.18 -1.83
N LEU A 72 -3.64 11.60 -2.00
CA LEU A 72 -2.92 11.66 -3.28
C LEU A 72 -3.56 10.75 -4.32
N ILE A 73 -3.90 9.52 -3.91
CA ILE A 73 -4.55 8.54 -4.79
C ILE A 73 -5.89 9.08 -5.31
N GLU A 74 -6.71 9.66 -4.44
CA GLU A 74 -8.01 10.21 -4.83
C GLU A 74 -7.85 11.45 -5.71
N ALA A 75 -6.85 12.30 -5.45
CA ALA A 75 -6.55 13.44 -6.32
C ALA A 75 -6.16 12.98 -7.74
N VAL A 76 -5.33 11.94 -7.87
CA VAL A 76 -4.98 11.36 -9.18
C VAL A 76 -6.20 10.76 -9.86
N ARG A 77 -7.02 9.99 -9.13
CA ARG A 77 -8.24 9.36 -9.67
C ARG A 77 -9.22 10.40 -10.18
N SER A 78 -9.52 11.41 -9.37
CA SER A 78 -10.44 12.48 -9.70
C SER A 78 -9.98 13.26 -10.93
N GLU A 79 -8.70 13.62 -10.99
CA GLU A 79 -8.16 14.38 -12.12
C GLU A 79 -8.06 13.54 -13.40
N ALA A 80 -7.70 12.27 -13.29
CA ALA A 80 -7.68 11.36 -14.43
C ALA A 80 -9.08 11.14 -15.02
N ALA A 81 -10.10 11.00 -14.16
CA ALA A 81 -11.49 10.94 -14.59
C ALA A 81 -11.95 12.23 -15.28
N ARG A 82 -11.50 13.40 -14.79
CA ARG A 82 -11.80 14.70 -15.41
C ARG A 82 -11.22 14.85 -16.82
N LEU A 83 -10.12 14.16 -17.10
CA LEU A 83 -9.41 14.17 -18.37
C LEU A 83 -9.72 12.95 -19.26
N ASP A 84 -10.71 12.14 -18.89
CA ASP A 84 -11.11 10.92 -19.61
C ASP A 84 -9.94 9.93 -19.84
N ILE A 85 -8.99 9.86 -18.90
CA ILE A 85 -7.91 8.86 -18.93
C ILE A 85 -8.48 7.49 -18.63
N ALA A 86 -8.10 6.50 -19.45
CA ALA A 86 -8.60 5.14 -19.35
C ALA A 86 -8.23 4.49 -18.00
N ALA A 87 -9.23 3.91 -17.31
CA ALA A 87 -9.04 3.37 -15.97
C ALA A 87 -8.08 2.17 -15.91
N ASP A 88 -7.87 1.45 -17.02
CA ASP A 88 -6.96 0.31 -17.13
C ASP A 88 -5.47 0.72 -17.23
N THR A 89 -5.20 1.99 -17.52
CA THR A 89 -3.85 2.55 -17.46
C THR A 89 -3.50 3.13 -16.09
N LEU A 90 -4.45 3.16 -15.15
CA LEU A 90 -4.27 3.70 -13.80
C LEU A 90 -4.06 2.57 -12.78
N HIS A 91 -2.95 2.62 -12.05
CA HIS A 91 -2.54 1.61 -11.07
C HIS A 91 -2.28 2.27 -9.73
N PHE A 92 -2.89 1.75 -8.66
CA PHE A 92 -2.84 2.36 -7.35
C PHE A 92 -2.39 1.35 -6.29
N GLU A 93 -1.52 1.80 -5.40
CA GLU A 93 -1.14 1.07 -4.19
C GLU A 93 -1.25 2.02 -2.99
N GLN A 94 -2.04 1.62 -2.00
CA GLN A 94 -2.27 2.41 -0.79
C GLN A 94 -1.63 1.70 0.40
N PHE A 95 -0.71 2.40 1.06
CA PHE A 95 -0.22 2.00 2.38
C PHE A 95 -0.89 2.91 3.41
N ALA A 96 -1.80 2.34 4.21
CA ALA A 96 -2.40 3.03 5.34
C ALA A 96 -1.72 2.54 6.63
N ILE A 97 -1.48 3.47 7.55
CA ILE A 97 -1.19 3.13 8.94
C ILE A 97 -2.53 3.20 9.65
N GLU A 98 -3.16 2.06 9.85
CA GLU A 98 -4.37 1.97 10.66
C GLU A 98 -4.01 1.78 12.13
N ASP A 99 -4.92 2.24 12.99
CA ASP A 99 -4.83 1.95 14.42
C ASP A 99 -5.00 0.43 14.63
N LYS A 100 -3.94 -0.19 15.13
CA LYS A 100 -3.91 -1.64 15.38
C LYS A 100 -4.49 -2.00 16.74
N THR A 101 -5.00 -1.03 17.50
CA THR A 101 -5.63 -1.26 18.79
C THR A 101 -7.05 -1.78 18.67
N GLY A 102 -7.42 -2.76 19.48
CA GLY A 102 -8.77 -3.31 19.53
C GLY A 102 -9.08 -3.88 20.90
N ASP A 103 -10.28 -4.42 21.09
CA ASP A 103 -10.61 -5.09 22.34
C ASP A 103 -9.81 -6.40 22.48
N ALA A 104 -9.45 -6.77 23.71
CA ALA A 104 -8.78 -8.05 23.96
C ALA A 104 -9.74 -9.23 23.70
N PHE A 105 -9.22 -10.30 23.08
CA PHE A 105 -10.02 -11.50 22.78
C PHE A 105 -9.19 -12.79 22.88
N THR A 106 -9.90 -13.92 22.88
CA THR A 106 -9.29 -15.25 22.90
C THR A 106 -9.10 -15.79 21.48
N LEU A 107 -7.86 -16.18 21.17
CA LEU A 107 -7.49 -16.87 19.93
C LEU A 107 -7.31 -18.37 20.19
N VAL A 108 -8.03 -19.20 19.43
CA VAL A 108 -7.89 -20.66 19.46
C VAL A 108 -7.35 -21.18 18.13
N LEU A 109 -6.20 -21.86 18.16
CA LEU A 109 -5.62 -22.50 16.99
C LEU A 109 -6.13 -23.94 16.86
N ALA A 110 -7.25 -24.12 16.15
CA ALA A 110 -8.03 -25.37 16.09
C ALA A 110 -7.22 -26.66 15.86
N ARG A 111 -6.24 -26.65 14.95
CA ARG A 111 -5.41 -27.85 14.67
C ARG A 111 -4.54 -28.28 15.85
N SER A 112 -4.08 -27.31 16.64
CA SER A 112 -3.18 -27.54 17.78
C SER A 112 -3.88 -27.57 19.13
N GLY A 113 -5.11 -27.04 19.20
CA GLY A 113 -5.84 -26.82 20.45
C GLY A 113 -5.23 -25.77 21.37
N LYS A 114 -4.21 -25.02 20.93
CA LYS A 114 -3.60 -23.96 21.74
C LYS A 114 -4.52 -22.73 21.80
N GLU A 115 -4.56 -22.14 22.98
CA GLU A 115 -5.35 -20.95 23.27
C GLU A 115 -4.42 -19.82 23.73
N PHE A 116 -4.69 -18.60 23.26
CA PHE A 116 -3.94 -17.40 23.61
C PHE A 116 -4.90 -16.23 23.85
N VAL A 117 -4.51 -15.31 24.72
CA VAL A 117 -5.15 -14.00 24.79
C VAL A 117 -4.42 -13.06 23.84
N VAL A 118 -5.16 -12.41 22.96
CA VAL A 118 -4.68 -11.29 22.14
C VAL A 118 -5.00 -10.01 22.90
N PRO A 119 -4.00 -9.32 23.49
CA PRO A 119 -4.23 -8.07 24.18
C PRO A 119 -4.49 -6.93 23.20
N GLU A 120 -5.04 -5.83 23.69
CA GLU A 120 -5.49 -4.67 22.90
C GLU A 120 -4.40 -4.08 21.99
N GLU A 121 -3.13 -4.17 22.41
CA GLU A 121 -1.97 -3.59 21.73
C GLU A 121 -1.24 -4.58 20.81
N MET A 122 -1.80 -5.77 20.57
CA MET A 122 -1.18 -6.80 19.73
C MET A 122 -2.13 -7.35 18.67
N THR A 123 -1.55 -7.66 17.52
CA THR A 123 -2.22 -8.41 16.46
C THR A 123 -2.19 -9.91 16.72
N ILE A 124 -3.14 -10.65 16.13
CA ILE A 124 -3.16 -12.13 16.08
C ILE A 124 -1.80 -12.67 15.62
N LEU A 125 -1.25 -12.09 14.54
CA LEU A 125 0.03 -12.50 13.98
C LEU A 125 1.17 -12.38 14.98
N GLN A 126 1.27 -11.25 15.70
CA GLN A 126 2.31 -11.05 16.73
C GLN A 126 2.17 -12.09 17.85
N VAL A 127 0.95 -12.39 18.29
CA VAL A 127 0.71 -13.41 19.33
C VAL A 127 1.17 -14.79 18.84
N ILE A 128 0.87 -15.16 17.59
CA ILE A 128 1.32 -16.44 17.01
C ILE A 128 2.85 -16.50 16.90
N GLU A 129 3.48 -15.43 16.41
CA GLU A 129 4.94 -15.34 16.23
C GLU A 129 5.68 -15.40 17.57
N ASN A 130 5.26 -14.57 18.54
CA ASN A 130 5.87 -14.49 19.87
C ASN A 130 5.81 -15.84 20.61
N ASN A 131 4.72 -16.58 20.44
CA ASN A 131 4.52 -17.89 21.05
C ASN A 131 5.05 -19.05 20.19
N LYS A 132 5.58 -18.77 19.00
CA LYS A 132 5.98 -19.78 18.00
C LYS A 132 4.88 -20.83 17.80
N ALA A 133 3.63 -20.36 17.76
CA ALA A 133 2.45 -21.21 17.85
C ALA A 133 2.13 -21.91 16.53
N ALA A 134 2.39 -21.23 15.41
CA ALA A 134 2.24 -21.74 14.05
C ALA A 134 3.16 -20.97 13.08
N LYS A 135 3.36 -21.52 11.88
CA LYS A 135 4.00 -20.78 10.77
C LYS A 135 2.90 -20.08 9.97
N VAL A 136 2.97 -18.77 9.88
CA VAL A 136 2.07 -17.93 9.08
C VAL A 136 2.92 -17.21 8.04
N GLU A 137 2.51 -17.25 6.78
CA GLU A 137 3.16 -16.46 5.74
C GLU A 137 2.67 -15.01 5.84
N CYS A 138 3.59 -14.05 5.84
CA CYS A 138 3.24 -12.65 5.96
C CYS A 138 4.25 -11.78 5.23
N LEU A 139 3.75 -10.77 4.50
CA LEU A 139 4.56 -9.78 3.80
C LEU A 139 4.32 -8.36 4.33
N CYS A 140 3.13 -7.78 4.10
CA CYS A 140 2.91 -6.36 4.36
C CYS A 140 2.68 -5.99 5.84
N ARG A 141 2.08 -6.87 6.66
CA ARG A 141 1.66 -6.60 8.06
C ARG A 141 0.68 -5.42 8.26
N GLU A 142 0.11 -4.90 7.19
CA GLU A 142 -0.80 -3.75 7.16
C GLU A 142 -2.18 -4.10 6.55
N GLY A 143 -2.50 -5.40 6.37
CA GLY A 143 -3.81 -5.80 5.85
C GLY A 143 -4.04 -5.47 4.36
N VAL A 144 -2.98 -5.29 3.57
CA VAL A 144 -3.05 -4.92 2.14
C VAL A 144 -2.80 -6.09 1.18
N CYS A 145 -1.83 -6.96 1.49
CA CYS A 145 -1.34 -7.97 0.53
C CYS A 145 -2.10 -9.31 0.53
N GLY A 146 -2.91 -9.59 1.55
CA GLY A 146 -3.62 -10.88 1.70
C GLY A 146 -2.77 -12.12 2.02
N THR A 147 -1.43 -12.04 2.08
CA THR A 147 -0.58 -13.24 2.31
C THR A 147 -0.86 -13.99 3.61
N CYS A 148 -1.29 -13.30 4.67
CA CYS A 148 -1.57 -13.91 5.97
C CYS A 148 -3.03 -14.39 6.14
N GLU A 149 -3.81 -14.45 5.04
CA GLU A 149 -5.21 -14.89 5.07
C GLU A 149 -5.37 -16.24 5.77
N THR A 150 -6.30 -16.30 6.72
CA THR A 150 -6.57 -17.51 7.51
C THR A 150 -8.08 -17.71 7.70
N ALA A 151 -8.55 -18.96 7.51
CA ALA A 151 -9.95 -19.29 7.71
C ALA A 151 -10.39 -19.17 9.18
N ILE A 152 -11.53 -18.51 9.40
CA ILE A 152 -12.23 -18.44 10.69
C ILE A 152 -13.18 -19.64 10.78
N LEU A 153 -12.98 -20.50 11.77
CA LEU A 153 -13.82 -21.68 11.99
C LEU A 153 -15.00 -21.41 12.93
N GLU A 154 -14.82 -20.48 13.86
CA GLU A 154 -15.81 -20.06 14.86
C GLU A 154 -15.53 -18.61 15.27
N GLY A 155 -16.57 -17.84 15.56
CA GLY A 155 -16.49 -16.41 15.90
C GLY A 155 -16.77 -15.47 14.72
N GLU A 156 -16.81 -14.17 15.02
CA GLU A 156 -16.97 -13.09 14.04
C GLU A 156 -15.73 -12.18 14.11
N ALA A 157 -15.20 -11.77 12.96
CA ALA A 157 -14.04 -10.88 12.89
C ALA A 157 -14.44 -9.42 12.65
N ASP A 158 -13.73 -8.52 13.32
CA ASP A 158 -13.64 -7.12 12.93
C ASP A 158 -12.60 -6.99 11.81
N HIS A 159 -13.05 -6.96 10.56
CA HIS A 159 -12.17 -6.98 9.39
C HIS A 159 -11.49 -5.61 9.18
N ARG A 160 -10.18 -5.56 9.44
CA ARG A 160 -9.33 -4.38 9.25
C ARG A 160 -8.35 -4.61 8.10
N ILE A 161 -8.94 -4.80 6.91
CA ILE A 161 -8.23 -5.23 5.71
C ILE A 161 -8.61 -4.27 4.59
N ASN A 162 -7.60 -3.70 3.94
CA ASN A 162 -7.78 -2.83 2.77
C ASN A 162 -7.40 -3.59 1.50
N ILE A 163 -8.17 -4.63 1.18
CA ILE A 163 -7.97 -5.41 -0.05
C ILE A 163 -9.02 -4.99 -1.10
N LEU A 164 -8.54 -4.31 -2.15
CA LEU A 164 -9.31 -4.06 -3.39
C LEU A 164 -9.49 -5.33 -4.27
N ALA A 165 -8.98 -6.50 -3.84
CA ALA A 165 -8.82 -7.69 -4.69
C ALA A 165 -9.15 -9.07 -4.06
N MET A 166 -10.11 -9.20 -3.13
CA MET A 166 -10.57 -10.55 -2.73
C MET A 166 -11.70 -11.01 -3.65
N LYS A 167 -11.40 -11.97 -4.53
CA LYS A 167 -12.37 -12.62 -5.44
C LYS A 167 -12.76 -14.05 -5.07
N SER A 168 -12.29 -14.63 -3.95
CA SER A 168 -12.44 -16.09 -3.73
C SER A 168 -13.16 -16.55 -2.46
N VAL A 169 -13.40 -15.72 -1.45
CA VAL A 169 -14.13 -16.13 -0.23
C VAL A 169 -14.94 -14.94 0.30
N PRO A 170 -16.19 -15.13 0.79
CA PRO A 170 -16.90 -14.07 1.48
C PRO A 170 -16.06 -13.57 2.67
N ALA A 171 -15.84 -12.25 2.74
CA ALA A 171 -14.98 -11.60 3.74
C ALA A 171 -15.25 -12.11 5.16
N SER A 172 -16.52 -12.39 5.49
CA SER A 172 -16.97 -12.88 6.81
C SER A 172 -16.41 -14.23 7.30
N LYS A 173 -15.54 -14.91 6.54
CA LYS A 173 -14.99 -16.24 6.92
C LYS A 173 -13.46 -16.29 6.97
N VAL A 174 -12.79 -15.16 6.78
CA VAL A 174 -11.34 -15.08 6.71
C VAL A 174 -10.82 -13.90 7.51
N CYS A 175 -9.81 -14.15 8.32
CA CYS A 175 -8.97 -13.11 8.93
C CYS A 175 -7.80 -12.78 8.00
#